data_AF-A0A944RWQ3-F1
#
_entry.id   AF-A0A944RWQ3-F1
#
_cell.length_a   1.000
_cell.length_b   1.000
_cell.length_c   1.000
_cell.angle_alpha   90.00
_cell.angle_beta   90.00
_cell.angle_gamma   90.00
#
_symmetry.space_group_name_H-M   'P 1'
#
loop_
_entity.id
_entity.type
_entity.pdbx_description
1 polymer ?
#
loop_
_entity_poly.entity_id
_entity_poly.type
_entity_poly.pdbx_seq_one_letter_code
_entity_poly.pdbx_strand_id
1 'polypeptide(L)'
;MARIDPEQLQERFDRLSSILGDIVTQADQQASERCPYRDRHDLCTAKFRCRNQAKLDRDQADAMRCEHDGRFDYRSAWESDPVAVEKARDRMKKTKKTIEKTRENSQHG
;
A
#
# COMPACT_ATOMS: atom_id res chain seq x y z
N MET A 1 -30.69 21.96 15.22
CA MET A 1 -29.89 20.83 14.71
C MET A 1 -30.73 20.07 13.69
N ALA A 2 -30.21 19.84 12.48
CA ALA A 2 -30.93 19.07 11.47
C ALA A 2 -31.14 17.63 11.98
N ARG A 3 -32.34 17.08 11.79
CA ARG A 3 -32.61 15.67 12.08
C ARG A 3 -31.79 14.83 11.12
N ILE A 4 -30.91 14.00 11.67
CA ILE A 4 -30.13 13.05 10.89
C ILE A 4 -31.06 11.90 10.53
N ASP A 5 -31.11 11.56 9.25
CA ASP A 5 -31.82 10.39 8.77
C ASP A 5 -31.11 9.12 9.28
N PRO A 6 -31.77 8.28 10.08
CA PRO A 6 -31.16 7.08 10.65
C PRO A 6 -30.72 6.08 9.58
N GLU A 7 -31.40 5.98 8.44
CA GLU A 7 -31.03 5.04 7.37
C GLU A 7 -29.72 5.48 6.70
N GLN A 8 -29.62 6.76 6.32
CA GLN A 8 -28.38 7.33 5.77
C GLN A 8 -27.22 7.29 6.76
N LEU A 9 -27.50 7.39 8.07
CA LEU A 9 -26.47 7.24 9.09
C LEU A 9 -25.96 5.79 9.15
N GLN A 10 -26.86 4.81 9.10
CA GLN A 10 -26.51 3.41 9.08
C GLN A 10 -25.68 3.05 7.83
N GLU A 11 -26.10 3.52 6.65
CA GLU A 11 -25.35 3.30 5.39
C GLU A 11 -23.90 3.80 5.48
N ARG A 12 -23.68 4.96 6.13
CA ARG A 12 -22.34 5.49 6.36
C ARG A 12 -21.53 4.63 7.32
N PHE A 13 -22.15 4.10 8.38
CA PHE A 13 -21.50 3.18 9.31
C PHE A 13 -21.16 1.85 8.66
N ASP A 14 -22.05 1.31 7.82
CA ASP A 14 -21.81 0.07 7.08
C ASP A 14 -20.62 0.24 6.13
N ARG A 15 -20.58 1.37 5.42
CA ARG A 15 -19.43 1.72 4.55
C ARG A 15 -18.13 1.84 5.33
N LEU A 16 -18.13 2.53 6.48
CA LEU A 16 -16.94 2.65 7.34
C LEU A 16 -16.49 1.28 7.86
N SER A 17 -17.43 0.44 8.27
CA SER A 17 -17.15 -0.90 8.78
C SER A 17 -16.53 -1.79 7.70
N SER A 18 -17.03 -1.70 6.46
CA SER A 18 -16.43 -2.39 5.31
C SER A 18 -14.98 -1.97 5.09
N ILE A 19 -14.70 -0.66 5.01
CA ILE A 19 -13.35 -0.14 4.79
C ILE A 19 -12.40 -0.60 5.90
N LEU A 20 -12.84 -0.50 7.16
CA LEU A 20 -12.02 -0.92 8.30
C LEU A 20 -11.81 -2.44 8.33
N GLY A 21 -12.79 -3.24 7.91
CA GLY A 21 -12.66 -4.69 7.77
C GLY A 21 -11.61 -5.09 6.74
N ASP A 22 -11.62 -4.43 5.58
CA ASP A 22 -10.64 -4.67 4.52
C ASP A 22 -9.22 -4.30 4.97
N ILE A 23 -9.06 -3.17 5.68
CA ILE A 23 -7.77 -2.74 6.26
C ILE A 23 -7.21 -3.80 7.20
N VAL A 24 -8.02 -4.33 8.14
CA VAL A 24 -7.57 -5.32 9.11
C VAL A 24 -7.14 -6.61 8.41
N THR A 25 -7.92 -7.08 7.44
CA THR A 25 -7.61 -8.28 6.68
C THR A 25 -6.29 -8.15 5.92
N GLN A 26 -6.05 -7.00 5.29
CA GLN A 26 -4.80 -6.75 4.57
C GLN A 26 -3.61 -6.63 5.52
N ALA A 27 -3.80 -6.01 6.68
CA ALA A 27 -2.76 -5.89 7.71
C ALA A 27 -2.36 -7.26 8.27
N ASP A 28 -3.31 -8.15 8.54
CA ASP A 28 -3.04 -9.51 9.01
C ASP A 28 -2.24 -10.32 7.98
N GLN A 29 -2.60 -10.21 6.69
CA GLN A 29 -1.83 -10.85 5.62
C GLN A 29 -0.39 -10.33 5.58
N GLN A 30 -0.20 -9.00 5.66
CA GLN A 30 1.14 -8.40 5.64
C GLN A 30 1.95 -8.73 6.89
N ALA A 31 1.32 -8.83 8.07
CA ALA A 31 1.99 -9.20 9.31
C ALA A 31 2.59 -10.62 9.25
N SER A 32 2.02 -11.51 8.43
CA SER A 32 2.55 -12.87 8.21
C SER A 32 3.88 -12.89 7.44
N GLU A 33 4.12 -11.88 6.60
CA GLU A 33 5.32 -11.77 5.76
C GLU A 33 6.35 -10.79 6.34
N ARG A 34 5.88 -9.73 7.01
CA ARG A 34 6.73 -8.71 7.62
C ARG A 34 7.57 -9.32 8.74
N CYS A 35 8.88 -9.17 8.66
CA CYS A 35 9.77 -9.53 9.76
C CYS A 35 9.54 -8.56 10.95
N PRO A 36 9.04 -9.03 12.11
CA PRO A 36 8.78 -8.17 13.26
C PRO A 36 10.07 -7.66 13.92
N TYR A 37 11.22 -8.23 13.56
CA TYR A 37 12.53 -7.90 14.11
C TYR A 37 13.39 -7.07 13.15
N ARG A 38 12.85 -6.56 12.04
CA ARG A 38 13.58 -5.65 11.15
C ARG A 38 13.41 -4.22 11.64
N ASP A 39 14.52 -3.55 11.93
CA ASP A 39 14.52 -2.13 12.30
C ASP A 39 14.46 -1.21 11.07
N ARG A 40 14.49 0.11 11.31
CA ARG A 40 14.48 1.13 10.24
C ARG A 40 15.75 1.18 9.37
N HIS A 41 16.82 0.48 9.76
CA HIS A 41 18.10 0.41 9.04
C HIS A 41 18.32 -0.97 8.38
N ASP A 42 17.26 -1.80 8.30
CA ASP A 42 17.30 -3.16 7.78
C ASP A 42 18.13 -4.15 8.61
N LEU A 43 18.44 -3.77 9.86
CA LEU A 43 19.11 -4.63 10.81
C LEU A 43 18.10 -5.53 11.52
N CYS A 44 18.51 -6.77 11.78
CA CYS A 44 17.74 -7.71 12.55
C CYS A 44 18.02 -7.52 14.05
N THR A 45 16.95 -7.33 14.83
CA THR A 45 16.99 -7.17 16.29
C THR A 45 16.65 -8.45 17.04
N ALA A 46 16.40 -9.57 16.33
CA ALA A 46 16.03 -10.82 16.96
C ALA A 46 17.23 -11.41 17.73
N LYS A 47 16.99 -11.78 18.99
CA LYS A 47 17.98 -12.45 19.86
C LYS A 47 18.09 -13.96 19.59
N PHE A 48 17.39 -14.46 18.59
CA PHE A 48 17.34 -15.87 18.20
C PHE A 48 17.48 -16.01 16.68
N ARG A 49 17.81 -17.23 16.21
CA ARG A 49 18.01 -17.49 14.79
C ARG A 49 16.68 -17.65 14.04
N CYS A 50 16.48 -16.96 12.92
CA CYS A 50 15.29 -17.11 12.08
C CYS A 50 15.65 -17.22 10.58
N ARG A 51 14.68 -17.63 9.75
CA ARG A 51 14.89 -17.82 8.29
C ARG A 51 15.22 -16.54 7.52
N ASN A 52 14.88 -15.38 8.08
CA ASN A 52 15.05 -14.07 7.44
C ASN A 52 16.37 -13.39 7.82
N GLN A 53 17.19 -14.03 8.67
CA GLN A 53 18.46 -13.51 9.14
C GLN A 53 19.61 -13.92 8.22
N ALA A 54 20.36 -12.92 7.76
CA ALA A 54 21.59 -13.08 7.01
C ALA A 54 22.78 -12.57 7.82
N LYS A 55 23.91 -13.26 7.70
CA LYS A 55 25.16 -12.82 8.32
C LYS A 55 25.71 -11.64 7.52
N LEU A 56 26.10 -10.57 8.20
CA LEU A 56 26.95 -9.54 7.61
C LEU A 56 28.41 -10.04 7.58
N ASP A 57 29.19 -9.54 6.62
CA ASP A 57 30.61 -9.87 6.52
C ASP A 57 31.40 -9.39 7.76
N ARG A 58 32.58 -10.00 7.93
CA ARG A 58 33.37 -10.21 9.16
C ARG A 58 33.67 -9.02 10.09
N ASP A 59 33.34 -7.78 9.72
CA ASP A 59 33.66 -6.59 10.51
C ASP A 59 32.54 -6.14 11.46
N GLN A 60 31.35 -6.78 11.41
CA GLN A 60 30.26 -6.56 12.35
C GLN A 60 29.74 -7.89 12.92
N ALA A 61 30.57 -8.53 13.76
CA ALA A 61 30.34 -9.87 14.29
C ALA A 61 28.97 -10.10 14.97
N ASP A 62 28.31 -9.04 15.45
CA ASP A 62 27.03 -9.12 16.16
C ASP A 62 25.83 -8.59 15.34
N ALA A 63 26.05 -8.03 14.15
CA ALA A 63 24.98 -7.46 13.34
C ALA A 63 24.49 -8.46 12.29
N MET A 64 23.22 -8.85 12.41
CA MET A 64 22.53 -9.67 11.40
C MET A 64 21.66 -8.73 10.55
N ARG A 65 21.67 -8.91 9.23
CA ARG A 65 20.76 -8.18 8.32
C ARG A 65 19.47 -8.96 8.13
N CYS A 66 18.36 -8.27 7.93
CA CYS A 66 17.16 -8.91 7.40
C CYS A 66 17.22 -8.93 5.86
N GLU A 67 17.13 -10.11 5.25
CA GLU A 67 17.12 -10.27 3.78
C GLU A 67 15.77 -9.94 3.12
N HIS A 68 14.73 -9.64 3.90
CA HIS A 68 13.43 -9.30 3.37
C HIS A 68 13.47 -7.93 2.67
N ASP A 69 12.94 -7.86 1.44
CA ASP A 69 13.05 -6.69 0.57
C ASP A 69 12.24 -5.47 1.05
N GLY A 70 11.35 -5.67 2.01
CA GLY A 70 10.71 -4.60 2.74
C GLY A 70 9.76 -3.74 1.95
N ARG A 71 9.39 -4.17 0.75
CA ARG A 71 8.46 -3.47 -0.12
C ARG A 71 7.04 -3.87 0.28
N PHE A 72 6.44 -3.05 1.12
CA PHE A 72 5.03 -3.17 1.46
C PHE A 72 4.23 -2.18 0.63
N ASP A 73 3.36 -2.67 -0.26
CA ASP A 73 2.37 -1.83 -0.94
C ASP A 73 1.11 -1.75 -0.07
N TYR A 74 0.87 -0.58 0.53
CA TYR A 74 -0.28 -0.36 1.40
C TYR A 74 -1.51 0.17 0.66
N ARG A 75 -1.42 0.44 -0.65
CA ARG A 75 -2.52 1.08 -1.39
C ARG A 75 -3.77 0.21 -1.45
N SER A 76 -3.61 -1.10 -1.59
CA SER A 76 -4.74 -2.05 -1.56
C SER A 76 -5.51 -2.06 -0.24
N ALA A 77 -4.90 -1.62 0.87
CA ALA A 77 -5.55 -1.55 2.16
C ALA A 77 -6.51 -0.37 2.30
N TRP A 78 -6.33 0.72 1.53
CA TRP A 78 -7.11 1.96 1.68
C TRP A 78 -7.91 2.33 0.43
N GLU A 79 -7.58 1.75 -0.73
CA GLU A 79 -8.34 1.91 -1.97
C GLU A 79 -9.44 0.84 -2.03
N SER A 80 -10.70 1.24 -1.79
CA SER A 80 -11.88 0.35 -1.76
C SER A 80 -12.21 -0.36 -3.08
N ASP A 81 -11.58 0.05 -4.18
CA ASP A 81 -11.59 -0.67 -5.47
C ASP A 81 -10.30 -0.34 -6.25
N PRO A 82 -9.22 -1.12 -6.04
CA PRO A 82 -7.94 -0.91 -6.71
C PRO A 82 -8.07 -1.00 -8.24
N VAL A 83 -9.03 -1.79 -8.73
CA VAL A 83 -9.29 -1.97 -10.16
C VAL A 83 -9.96 -0.71 -10.75
N ALA A 84 -10.90 -0.09 -10.03
CA ALA A 84 -11.49 1.19 -10.46
C ALA A 84 -10.46 2.32 -10.44
N VAL A 85 -9.57 2.37 -9.44
CA VAL A 85 -8.49 3.36 -9.38
C VAL A 85 -7.53 3.20 -10.56
N GLU A 86 -7.11 1.99 -10.88
CA GLU A 86 -6.20 1.76 -12.00
C GLU A 86 -6.88 2.07 -13.35
N LYS A 87 -8.16 1.68 -13.51
CA LYS A 87 -8.98 2.08 -14.66
C LYS A 87 -9.10 3.60 -14.79
N ALA A 88 -9.25 4.32 -13.69
CA ALA A 88 -9.30 5.78 -13.67
C ALA A 88 -7.95 6.39 -14.09
N ARG A 89 -6.83 5.89 -13.55
CA ARG A 89 -5.47 6.31 -13.96
C ARG A 89 -5.25 6.09 -15.47
N ASP A 90 -5.65 4.95 -16.01
CA ASP A 90 -5.49 4.65 -17.42
C ASP A 90 -6.35 5.54 -18.32
N ARG A 91 -7.58 5.87 -17.89
CA ARG A 91 -8.41 6.88 -18.57
C ARG A 91 -7.71 8.23 -18.60
N MET A 92 -7.16 8.70 -17.47
CA MET A 92 -6.45 9.98 -17.40
C MET A 92 -5.20 10.00 -18.30
N LYS A 93 -4.40 8.92 -18.34
CA LYS A 93 -3.25 8.79 -19.25
C LYS A 93 -3.68 8.87 -20.73
N LYS A 94 -4.77 8.19 -21.10
CA LYS A 94 -5.31 8.24 -22.47
C LYS A 94 -5.77 9.66 -22.83
N THR A 95 -6.53 10.31 -21.95
CA THR A 95 -6.99 11.70 -22.15
C THR A 95 -5.81 12.66 -22.33
N LYS A 96 -4.77 12.54 -21.51
CA LYS A 96 -3.56 13.36 -21.62
C LYS A 96 -2.89 13.21 -22.99
N LYS A 97 -2.69 11.96 -23.45
CA LYS A 97 -2.12 11.68 -24.78
C LYS A 97 -2.96 12.23 -25.93
N THR A 98 -4.28 12.16 -25.82
CA THR A 98 -5.18 12.74 -26.82
C THR A 98 -5.03 14.26 -26.88
N ILE A 99 -5.02 14.93 -25.72
CA ILE A 99 -4.84 16.39 -25.62
C ILE A 99 -3.49 16.82 -26.21
N GLU A 100 -2.41 16.10 -25.92
CA GLU A 100 -1.08 16.35 -26.47
C GLU A 100 -1.07 16.26 -28.00
N LYS A 101 -1.63 15.19 -28.58
CA LYS A 101 -1.76 15.05 -30.04
C LYS A 101 -2.59 16.14 -30.69
N THR A 102 -3.70 16.55 -30.05
CA THR A 102 -4.54 17.64 -30.57
C THR A 102 -3.79 18.98 -30.55
N ARG A 103 -2.96 19.22 -29.53
CA ARG A 103 -2.10 20.42 -29.44
C ARG A 103 -1.00 20.43 -30.50
N GLU A 104 -0.35 19.29 -30.75
CA GLU A 104 0.67 19.14 -31.79
C GLU A 104 0.10 19.40 -33.19
N ASN A 105 -1.07 18.82 -33.49
CA ASN A 105 -1.76 19.03 -34.77
C ASN A 105 -2.25 20.47 -34.96
N SER A 106 -2.62 21.16 -33.89
CA SER A 106 -3.02 22.57 -33.91
C SER A 106 -1.85 23.55 -34.11
N GLN A 107 -0.60 23.11 -33.91
CA GLN A 107 0.60 23.95 -34.09
C GLN A 107 1.22 23.80 -35.49
N HIS A 108 0.76 22.83 -36.29
CA HIS A 108 1.28 22.53 -37.63
C HIS A 108 0.28 22.83 -38.77
N GLY A 109 -0.85 23.48 -38.47
CA GLY A 109 -1.82 24.01 -39.44
C GLY A 109 -1.97 25.50 -39.31
#